data_AF-A0AA42NVI5-F1
#
_entry.id   AF-A0AA42NVI5-F1
#
_cell.length_a   1.000
_cell.length_b   1.000
_cell.length_c   1.000
_cell.angle_alpha   90.00
_cell.angle_beta   90.00
_cell.angle_gamma   90.00
#
_symmetry.space_group_name_H-M   'P 1'
#
loop_
_entity.id
_entity.type
_entity.pdbx_description
1 polymer ?
#
loop_
_entity_poly.entity_id
_entity_poly.type
_entity_poly.pdbx_seq_one_letter_code
_entity_poly.pdbx_strand_id
1 'polypeptide(L)'
;MNGHCINIAISGISLKVSDELKIELRKTIPHEFGINWINIADPNIDLLLINENFFDTEGIQRILEQKQLPCLKVSKGQGTCNIEEHNTLYLPFQQTDALKNWIHLRLLSYLSNQQSQHTKIEPVSGHDAVNKKFLTDMLNPENARLHLFDDHGTLAIIDTRSQIAWLEPTRTQTQTNHSFNYEFATTSDFTKVSRKVEYNLQDWLWNLFWHSLEFQRLAPNESEYYKIEYWPQPAQSSDRKITLHLSACFIQGAQLSQVATQLKLPIQTVQQFIAACIVSNNGGIITASESHYLQTETAEQPAEQQGFLNKFFGKIRRRFGL
;
A
#
# COMPACT_ATOMS: atom_id res chain seq x y z
N MET A 1 9.00 6.93 12.38
CA MET A 1 10.37 7.00 11.80
C MET A 1 10.18 7.51 10.39
N ASN A 2 10.84 8.60 10.00
CA ASN A 2 10.63 9.19 8.68
C ASN A 2 11.25 8.25 7.64
N GLY A 3 10.42 7.51 6.89
CA GLY A 3 10.89 6.67 5.80
C GLY A 3 11.55 7.56 4.75
N HIS A 4 12.86 7.40 4.57
CA HIS A 4 13.54 8.10 3.48
C HIS A 4 13.18 7.40 2.17
N CYS A 5 12.51 8.11 1.28
CA CYS A 5 12.20 7.62 -0.06
C CYS A 5 13.41 7.81 -0.98
N ILE A 6 13.82 6.76 -1.67
CA ILE A 6 14.87 6.81 -2.69
C ILE A 6 14.21 7.09 -4.04
N ASN A 7 14.59 8.19 -4.67
CA ASN A 7 14.11 8.60 -5.97
C ASN A 7 14.95 7.95 -7.08
N ILE A 8 14.36 6.97 -7.78
CA ILE A 8 15.06 6.17 -8.80
C ILE A 8 14.51 6.48 -10.20
N ALA A 9 15.41 6.86 -11.11
CA ALA A 9 15.12 7.07 -12.53
C ALA A 9 15.63 5.89 -13.37
N ILE A 10 14.82 5.43 -14.33
CA ILE A 10 15.19 4.36 -15.28
C ILE A 10 15.10 4.92 -16.70
N SER A 11 16.20 4.85 -17.48
CA SER A 11 16.28 5.44 -18.82
C SER A 11 16.89 4.49 -19.86
N GLY A 12 16.39 4.53 -21.10
CA GLY A 12 16.92 3.73 -22.21
C GLY A 12 16.72 2.21 -22.10
N ILE A 13 15.93 1.76 -21.12
CA ILE A 13 15.66 0.34 -20.83
C ILE A 13 14.23 0.00 -21.27
N SER A 14 14.02 -1.19 -21.85
CA SER A 14 12.69 -1.62 -22.29
C SER A 14 11.74 -1.83 -21.10
N LEU A 15 10.44 -1.65 -21.30
CA LEU A 15 9.43 -1.79 -20.22
C LEU A 15 9.54 -3.14 -19.49
N LYS A 16 9.71 -4.23 -20.22
CA LYS A 16 9.85 -5.57 -19.62
C LYS A 16 11.04 -5.65 -18.67
N VAL A 17 12.21 -5.17 -19.11
CA VAL A 17 13.44 -5.21 -18.31
C VAL A 17 13.35 -4.22 -17.14
N SER A 18 12.71 -3.07 -17.35
CA SER A 18 12.45 -2.09 -16.29
C SER A 18 11.62 -2.70 -15.17
N ASP A 19 10.51 -3.39 -15.48
CA ASP A 19 9.67 -4.03 -14.47
C ASP A 19 10.43 -5.12 -13.69
N GLU A 20 11.22 -5.96 -14.37
CA GLU A 20 12.09 -6.96 -13.72
C GLU A 20 13.11 -6.29 -12.77
N LEU A 21 13.72 -5.19 -13.19
CA LEU A 21 14.70 -4.44 -12.40
C LEU A 21 14.06 -3.78 -11.17
N LYS A 22 12.86 -3.21 -11.33
CA LYS A 22 12.09 -2.63 -10.22
C LYS A 22 11.80 -3.68 -9.15
N ILE A 23 11.42 -4.89 -9.56
CA ILE A 23 11.18 -6.02 -8.64
C ILE A 23 12.47 -6.39 -7.90
N GLU A 24 13.60 -6.53 -8.60
CA GLU A 24 14.87 -6.89 -7.96
C GLU A 24 15.38 -5.81 -7.01
N LEU A 25 15.26 -4.53 -7.38
CA LEU A 25 15.61 -3.43 -6.49
C LEU A 25 14.78 -3.42 -5.21
N ARG A 26 13.47 -3.70 -5.29
CA ARG A 26 12.61 -3.77 -4.09
C ARG A 26 12.91 -4.93 -3.17
N LYS A 27 13.42 -6.05 -3.69
CA LYS A 27 13.90 -7.16 -2.87
C LYS A 27 15.24 -6.84 -2.19
N THR A 28 16.04 -5.99 -2.82
CA THR A 28 17.43 -5.77 -2.44
C THR A 28 17.61 -4.56 -1.52
N ILE A 29 16.83 -3.49 -1.75
CA ILE A 29 16.82 -2.29 -0.92
C ILE A 29 16.10 -2.61 0.41
N PRO A 30 16.68 -2.24 1.57
CA PRO A 30 16.05 -2.47 2.87
C PRO A 30 14.65 -1.83 2.96
N HIS A 31 13.70 -2.52 3.58
CA HIS A 31 12.29 -2.09 3.67
C HIS A 31 12.06 -0.78 4.43
N GLU A 32 13.04 -0.32 5.21
CA GLU A 32 13.02 1.00 5.85
C GLU A 32 13.10 2.16 4.85
N PHE A 33 13.59 1.90 3.62
CA PHE A 33 13.62 2.87 2.55
C PHE A 33 12.41 2.73 1.63
N GLY A 34 11.80 3.87 1.32
CA GLY A 34 10.84 4.00 0.24
C GLY A 34 11.49 3.93 -1.14
N ILE A 35 10.72 3.58 -2.17
CA ILE A 35 11.19 3.68 -3.56
C ILE A 35 10.16 4.43 -4.40
N ASN A 36 10.58 5.60 -4.88
CA ASN A 36 9.81 6.41 -5.79
C ASN A 36 10.39 6.32 -7.21
N TRP A 37 9.56 5.89 -8.16
CA TRP A 37 9.94 5.83 -9.58
C TRP A 37 9.68 7.18 -10.24
N ILE A 38 10.75 7.87 -10.60
CA ILE A 38 10.70 9.26 -11.10
C ILE A 38 11.27 9.39 -12.51
N ASN A 39 11.00 10.55 -13.13
CA ASN A 39 11.57 10.90 -14.42
C ASN A 39 13.04 11.30 -14.28
N ILE A 40 13.86 11.04 -15.29
CA ILE A 40 15.27 11.48 -15.34
C ILE A 40 15.44 13.01 -15.31
N ALA A 41 14.40 13.77 -15.64
CA ALA A 41 14.40 15.23 -15.54
C ALA A 41 14.16 15.75 -14.11
N ASP A 42 13.71 14.90 -13.19
CA ASP A 42 13.44 15.31 -11.81
C ASP A 42 14.73 15.78 -11.13
N PRO A 43 14.75 16.92 -10.42
CA PRO A 43 15.94 17.43 -9.77
C PRO A 43 16.45 16.48 -8.66
N ASN A 44 15.59 15.75 -7.98
CA ASN A 44 15.89 15.02 -6.74
C ASN A 44 16.23 13.54 -6.96
N ILE A 45 16.83 13.18 -8.10
CA ILE A 45 17.24 11.80 -8.39
C ILE A 45 18.38 11.37 -7.46
N ASP A 46 18.19 10.22 -6.81
CA ASP A 46 19.19 9.56 -5.98
C ASP A 46 19.91 8.42 -6.70
N LEU A 47 19.23 7.75 -7.65
CA LEU A 47 19.80 6.64 -8.42
C LEU A 47 19.36 6.71 -9.88
N LEU A 48 20.32 6.59 -10.80
CA LEU A 48 20.06 6.44 -12.22
C LEU A 48 20.39 5.03 -12.71
N LEU A 49 19.39 4.34 -13.25
CA LEU A 49 19.53 3.09 -13.99
C LEU A 49 19.47 3.39 -15.49
N ILE A 50 20.50 2.99 -16.23
CA ILE A 50 20.55 3.29 -17.67
C ILE A 50 21.02 2.11 -18.49
N ASN A 51 20.50 1.95 -19.70
CA ASN A 51 21.08 1.01 -20.65
C ASN A 51 22.50 1.49 -21.06
N GLU A 52 23.47 0.57 -21.00
CA GLU A 52 24.89 0.84 -21.25
C GLU A 52 25.13 1.61 -22.56
N ASN A 53 24.35 1.33 -23.61
CA ASN A 53 24.47 1.99 -24.91
C ASN A 53 24.21 3.50 -24.88
N PHE A 54 23.53 4.01 -23.85
CA PHE A 54 23.24 5.44 -23.70
C PHE A 54 24.10 6.13 -22.65
N PHE A 55 24.98 5.39 -21.96
CA PHE A 55 25.78 5.92 -20.87
C PHE A 55 26.66 7.09 -21.34
N ASP A 56 27.33 6.96 -22.48
CA ASP A 56 28.26 7.97 -23.00
C ASP A 56 27.57 9.15 -23.71
N THR A 57 26.25 9.25 -23.64
CA THR A 57 25.54 10.39 -24.26
C THR A 57 25.73 11.67 -23.44
N GLU A 58 25.93 12.80 -24.13
CA GLU A 58 26.22 14.10 -23.51
C GLU A 58 25.17 14.49 -22.44
N GLY A 59 23.89 14.24 -22.71
CA GLY A 59 22.81 14.52 -21.76
C GLY A 59 22.93 13.72 -20.46
N ILE A 60 23.36 12.47 -20.52
CA ILE A 60 23.52 11.61 -19.34
C ILE A 60 24.79 11.98 -18.57
N GLN A 61 25.91 12.16 -19.28
CA GLN A 61 27.16 12.57 -18.65
C GLN A 61 27.00 13.90 -17.91
N ARG A 62 26.29 14.86 -18.51
CA ARG A 62 25.96 16.13 -17.85
C ARG A 62 25.17 15.95 -16.55
N ILE A 63 24.20 15.02 -16.50
CA ILE A 63 23.44 14.74 -15.27
C ILE A 63 24.35 14.14 -14.20
N LEU A 64 25.22 13.20 -14.56
CA LEU A 64 26.14 12.54 -13.64
C LEU A 64 27.18 13.52 -13.08
N GLU A 65 27.72 14.41 -13.93
CA GLU A 65 28.65 15.47 -13.52
C GLU A 65 28.00 16.47 -12.57
N GLN A 66 26.77 16.90 -12.87
CA GLN A 66 26.06 17.91 -12.09
C GLN A 66 25.58 17.38 -10.74
N LYS A 67 25.05 16.16 -10.71
CA LYS A 67 24.38 15.62 -9.52
C LYS A 67 25.25 14.71 -8.67
N GLN A 68 26.34 14.18 -9.24
CA GLN A 68 27.26 13.25 -8.56
C GLN A 68 26.54 12.06 -7.89
N LEU A 69 25.49 11.57 -8.55
CA LEU A 69 24.64 10.49 -8.06
C LEU A 69 25.17 9.11 -8.49
N PRO A 70 24.90 8.05 -7.71
CA PRO A 70 25.12 6.67 -8.13
C PRO A 70 24.41 6.34 -9.46
N CYS A 71 25.15 5.74 -10.39
CA CYS A 71 24.61 5.25 -11.66
C CYS A 71 24.96 3.79 -11.88
N LEU A 72 23.97 2.99 -12.28
CA LEU A 72 24.12 1.58 -12.61
C LEU A 72 23.68 1.35 -14.06
N LYS A 73 24.62 0.88 -14.88
CA LYS A 73 24.40 0.50 -16.27
C LYS A 73 23.74 -0.86 -16.35
N VAL A 74 22.87 -1.07 -17.33
CA VAL A 74 22.23 -2.34 -17.63
C VAL A 74 22.66 -2.78 -19.01
N SER A 75 23.26 -3.96 -19.11
CA SER A 75 23.84 -4.48 -20.36
C SER A 75 23.32 -5.87 -20.72
N LYS A 76 23.34 -6.19 -22.01
CA LYS A 76 23.00 -7.52 -22.55
C LYS A 76 24.28 -8.31 -22.73
N GLY A 77 24.51 -9.34 -21.92
CA GLY A 77 25.67 -10.23 -22.11
C GLY A 77 25.95 -11.14 -20.92
N GLN A 78 26.78 -12.17 -21.15
CA GLN A 78 27.40 -12.98 -20.10
C GLN A 78 28.73 -12.33 -19.70
N GLY A 79 28.68 -11.16 -19.07
CA GLY A 79 29.86 -10.53 -18.49
C GLY A 79 30.31 -11.27 -17.23
N THR A 80 31.62 -11.34 -16.99
CA THR A 80 32.14 -11.77 -15.69
C THR A 80 31.70 -10.78 -14.61
N CYS A 81 31.23 -11.36 -13.52
CA CYS A 81 30.36 -10.79 -12.50
C CYS A 81 31.12 -9.86 -11.55
N ASN A 82 31.34 -8.60 -11.92
CA ASN A 82 31.82 -7.59 -10.97
C ASN A 82 31.10 -6.24 -11.14
N ILE A 83 29.86 -6.20 -10.65
CA ILE A 83 29.03 -4.97 -10.59
C ILE A 83 29.80 -3.86 -9.85
N GLU A 84 30.59 -4.22 -8.85
CA GLU A 84 31.32 -3.28 -7.98
C GLU A 84 32.37 -2.42 -8.71
N GLU A 85 33.00 -2.97 -9.75
CA GLU A 85 34.07 -2.30 -10.51
C GLU A 85 33.52 -1.49 -11.68
N HIS A 86 32.56 -2.03 -12.41
CA HIS A 86 32.12 -1.47 -13.70
C HIS A 86 30.79 -0.72 -13.62
N ASN A 87 30.11 -0.78 -12.47
CA ASN A 87 28.73 -0.32 -12.30
C ASN A 87 27.83 -0.86 -13.42
N THR A 88 28.00 -2.12 -13.81
CA THR A 88 27.20 -2.75 -14.88
C THR A 88 26.51 -3.99 -14.33
N LEU A 89 25.18 -4.01 -14.45
CA LEU A 89 24.32 -5.15 -14.18
C LEU A 89 23.96 -5.84 -15.51
N TYR A 90 24.22 -7.14 -15.60
CA TYR A 90 23.96 -7.93 -16.80
C TYR A 90 22.62 -8.66 -16.74
N LEU A 91 21.95 -8.78 -17.90
CA LEU A 91 20.74 -9.57 -18.07
C LEU A 91 21.07 -11.05 -18.41
N PRO A 92 20.33 -12.04 -17.88
CA PRO A 92 19.25 -11.91 -16.89
C PRO A 92 19.78 -11.62 -15.47
N PHE A 93 18.97 -10.96 -14.64
CA PHE A 93 19.33 -10.59 -13.27
C PHE A 93 19.51 -11.84 -12.38
N GLN A 94 20.73 -12.35 -12.30
CA GLN A 94 21.09 -13.53 -11.49
C GLN A 94 22.03 -13.20 -10.32
N GLN A 95 22.47 -11.95 -10.21
CA GLN A 95 23.55 -11.51 -9.33
C GLN A 95 23.02 -10.79 -8.08
N THR A 96 22.08 -11.41 -7.35
CA THR A 96 21.36 -10.76 -6.23
C THR A 96 22.29 -10.27 -5.12
N ASP A 97 23.31 -11.06 -4.74
CA ASP A 97 24.27 -10.66 -3.70
C ASP A 97 25.18 -9.52 -4.15
N ALA A 98 25.64 -9.55 -5.40
CA ALA A 98 26.48 -8.47 -5.95
C ALA A 98 25.69 -7.16 -6.08
N LEU A 99 24.42 -7.22 -6.49
CA LEU A 99 23.54 -6.05 -6.52
C LEU A 99 23.31 -5.51 -5.11
N LYS A 100 23.11 -6.40 -4.13
CA LYS A 100 22.97 -6.03 -2.72
C LYS A 100 24.18 -5.29 -2.19
N ASN A 101 25.37 -5.85 -2.40
CA ASN A 101 26.62 -5.22 -1.99
C ASN A 101 26.80 -3.85 -2.67
N TRP A 102 26.53 -3.77 -3.97
CA TRP A 102 26.61 -2.51 -4.72
C TRP A 102 25.66 -1.45 -4.15
N ILE A 103 24.40 -1.81 -3.86
CA ILE A 103 23.42 -0.89 -3.28
C ILE A 103 23.88 -0.38 -1.91
N HIS A 104 24.38 -1.25 -1.04
CA HIS A 104 24.92 -0.84 0.25
C HIS A 104 26.13 0.10 0.11
N LEU A 105 27.11 -0.28 -0.73
CA LEU A 105 28.37 0.43 -0.86
C LEU A 105 28.27 1.75 -1.64
N ARG A 106 27.35 1.87 -2.59
CA ARG A 106 27.24 3.06 -3.45
C ARG A 106 26.02 3.90 -3.08
N LEU A 107 24.83 3.31 -3.11
CA LEU A 107 23.59 4.04 -2.91
C LEU A 107 23.38 4.47 -1.47
N LEU A 108 23.39 3.51 -0.53
CA LEU A 108 23.11 3.84 0.88
C LEU A 108 24.22 4.70 1.51
N SER A 109 25.47 4.48 1.09
CA SER A 109 26.61 5.32 1.47
C SER A 109 26.47 6.76 0.94
N TYR A 110 26.04 6.93 -0.32
CA TYR A 110 25.72 8.23 -0.90
C TYR A 110 24.62 8.95 -0.10
N LEU A 111 23.51 8.26 0.19
CA LEU A 111 22.39 8.84 0.95
C LEU A 111 22.81 9.27 2.36
N SER A 112 23.64 8.47 3.03
CA SER A 112 24.16 8.78 4.37
C SER A 112 25.05 10.05 4.37
N ASN A 113 25.85 10.23 3.31
CA ASN A 113 26.68 11.42 3.13
C ASN A 113 25.84 12.67 2.85
N GLN A 114 24.75 12.55 2.08
CA GLN A 114 23.81 13.65 1.82
C GLN A 114 23.09 14.09 3.11
N GLN A 115 22.65 13.14 3.95
CA GLN A 115 22.00 13.43 5.23
C GLN A 115 22.92 14.15 6.22
N SER A 116 24.22 13.84 6.19
CA SER A 116 25.24 14.50 7.03
C SER A 116 25.45 15.98 6.70
N GLN A 117 25.01 16.44 5.52
CA GLN A 117 25.09 17.84 5.09
C GLN A 117 23.78 18.61 5.33
N HIS A 118 22.66 17.92 5.55
CA HIS A 118 21.32 18.48 5.70
C HIS A 118 20.69 18.15 7.06
N THR A 119 21.39 18.43 8.17
CA THR A 119 20.79 18.32 9.51
C THR A 119 20.15 19.64 9.94
N LYS A 120 18.99 19.95 9.36
CA LYS A 120 17.97 20.79 10.01
C LYS A 120 16.63 20.48 9.36
N ILE A 121 15.93 19.49 9.90
CA ILE A 121 14.51 19.32 9.60
C ILE A 121 13.80 19.34 10.94
N GLU A 122 13.01 20.40 11.12
CA GLU A 122 12.08 20.57 12.21
C GLU A 122 11.10 19.39 12.22
N PRO A 123 10.72 18.88 13.40
CA PRO A 123 9.70 17.85 13.49
C PRO A 123 8.40 18.45 12.96
N VAL A 124 7.98 18.03 11.75
CA VAL A 124 6.62 18.29 11.28
C VAL A 124 5.70 17.59 12.26
N SER A 125 5.11 18.42 13.11
CA SER A 125 4.12 18.06 14.11
C SER A 125 3.06 17.16 13.49
N GLY A 126 2.75 16.05 14.18
CA GLY A 126 1.73 15.09 13.79
C GLY A 126 0.40 15.79 13.56
N HIS A 127 0.05 15.94 12.29
CA HIS A 127 -1.32 16.22 11.88
C HIS A 127 -1.93 14.92 11.39
N ASP A 128 -3.10 14.60 11.92
CA ASP A 128 -3.94 13.51 11.48
C ASP A 128 -4.49 13.83 10.09
N ALA A 129 -3.63 13.72 9.07
CA ALA A 129 -3.92 14.13 7.70
C ALA A 129 -5.09 13.34 7.11
N VAL A 130 -5.12 12.03 7.40
CA VAL A 130 -6.21 11.15 6.98
C VAL A 130 -7.33 11.17 8.03
N ASN A 131 -8.45 11.80 7.67
CA ASN A 131 -9.68 11.87 8.45
C ASN A 131 -10.90 11.67 7.54
N LYS A 132 -12.11 11.68 8.10
CA LYS A 132 -13.35 11.47 7.34
C LYS A 132 -13.51 12.46 6.17
N LYS A 133 -13.15 13.73 6.36
CA LYS A 133 -13.25 14.74 5.29
C LYS A 133 -12.26 14.43 4.17
N PHE A 134 -11.00 14.16 4.51
CA PHE A 134 -9.97 13.76 3.55
C PHE A 134 -10.40 12.55 2.70
N LEU A 135 -10.98 11.52 3.33
CA LEU A 135 -11.47 10.33 2.62
C LEU A 135 -12.69 10.62 1.74
N THR A 136 -13.61 11.45 2.24
CA THR A 136 -14.80 11.88 1.48
C THR A 136 -14.39 12.68 0.25
N ASP A 137 -13.44 13.60 0.42
CA ASP A 137 -12.88 14.41 -0.65
C ASP A 137 -12.14 13.52 -1.65
N MET A 138 -11.32 12.55 -1.20
CA MET A 138 -10.61 11.59 -2.06
C MET A 138 -11.58 10.79 -2.94
N LEU A 139 -12.62 10.20 -2.34
CA LEU A 139 -13.55 9.28 -3.00
C LEU A 139 -14.69 9.98 -3.75
N ASN A 140 -14.67 11.31 -3.85
CA ASN A 140 -15.66 12.05 -4.62
C ASN A 140 -15.65 11.59 -6.09
N PRO A 141 -16.79 11.15 -6.67
CA PRO A 141 -16.89 10.71 -8.07
C PRO A 141 -16.59 11.80 -9.11
N GLU A 142 -16.61 13.07 -8.70
CA GLU A 142 -16.21 14.21 -9.54
C GLU A 142 -14.70 14.32 -9.69
N ASN A 143 -13.93 13.75 -8.76
CA ASN A 143 -12.50 13.58 -8.97
C ASN A 143 -12.32 12.55 -10.08
N ALA A 144 -11.63 12.87 -11.16
CA ALA A 144 -11.46 11.89 -12.23
C ALA A 144 -10.47 10.79 -11.80
N ARG A 145 -9.17 11.12 -11.86
CA ARG A 145 -8.08 10.20 -11.56
C ARG A 145 -7.17 10.78 -10.51
N LEU A 146 -6.89 10.01 -9.48
CA LEU A 146 -6.02 10.39 -8.39
C LEU A 146 -4.82 9.46 -8.33
N HIS A 147 -3.64 10.02 -8.09
CA HIS A 147 -2.43 9.29 -7.79
C HIS A 147 -2.33 9.17 -6.26
N LEU A 148 -2.35 7.95 -5.75
CA LEU A 148 -2.21 7.62 -4.33
C LEU A 148 -0.78 7.18 -4.05
N PHE A 149 -0.20 7.70 -2.98
CA PHE A 149 1.18 7.45 -2.59
C PHE A 149 1.36 7.56 -1.07
N ASP A 150 2.50 7.05 -0.60
CA ASP A 150 3.02 7.27 0.74
C ASP A 150 4.53 7.59 0.63
N ASP A 151 5.22 7.68 1.76
CA ASP A 151 6.66 7.88 1.88
C ASP A 151 7.47 6.72 1.27
N HIS A 152 6.84 5.58 0.97
CA HIS A 152 7.44 4.50 0.22
C HIS A 152 7.25 4.63 -1.31
N GLY A 153 6.60 5.70 -1.79
CA GLY A 153 6.35 6.00 -3.21
C GLY A 153 4.91 5.70 -3.67
N THR A 154 4.71 5.52 -4.98
CA THR A 154 3.39 5.25 -5.58
C THR A 154 2.78 3.94 -5.06
N LEU A 155 1.51 4.03 -4.66
CA LEU A 155 0.66 2.88 -4.31
C LEU A 155 -0.21 2.49 -5.51
N ALA A 156 -0.96 3.46 -6.05
CA ALA A 156 -1.90 3.23 -7.14
C ALA A 156 -2.27 4.53 -7.86
N ILE A 157 -2.89 4.38 -9.03
CA ILE A 157 -3.77 5.40 -9.60
C ILE A 157 -5.18 4.87 -9.52
N ILE A 158 -6.10 5.67 -9.01
CA ILE A 158 -7.52 5.32 -8.92
C ILE A 158 -8.34 6.19 -9.86
N ASP A 159 -9.44 5.62 -10.36
CA ASP A 159 -10.51 6.33 -11.04
C ASP A 159 -11.77 6.21 -10.16
N THR A 160 -12.13 7.29 -9.46
CA THR A 160 -13.22 7.23 -8.48
C THR A 160 -14.60 7.21 -9.14
N ARG A 161 -14.71 7.67 -10.39
CA ARG A 161 -15.94 7.56 -11.18
C ARG A 161 -16.22 6.12 -11.59
N SER A 162 -15.19 5.43 -12.09
CA SER A 162 -15.31 4.04 -12.52
C SER A 162 -15.09 3.02 -11.39
N GLN A 163 -14.71 3.47 -10.19
CA GLN A 163 -14.39 2.61 -9.03
C GLN A 163 -13.27 1.60 -9.34
N ILE A 164 -12.24 2.04 -10.07
CA ILE A 164 -11.10 1.22 -10.50
C ILE A 164 -9.82 1.69 -9.82
N ALA A 165 -8.94 0.77 -9.49
CA ALA A 165 -7.55 1.03 -9.09
C ALA A 165 -6.57 0.28 -10.02
N TRP A 166 -5.53 0.98 -10.47
CA TRP A 166 -4.35 0.43 -11.13
C TRP A 166 -3.17 0.52 -10.18
N LEU A 167 -2.60 -0.62 -9.83
CA LEU A 167 -1.59 -0.70 -8.77
C LEU A 167 -0.17 -0.53 -9.31
N GLU A 168 0.72 0.00 -8.47
CA GLU A 168 2.15 -0.09 -8.70
C GLU A 168 2.56 -1.57 -8.59
N PRO A 169 3.04 -2.21 -9.67
CA PRO A 169 3.15 -3.67 -9.76
C PRO A 169 4.23 -4.26 -8.85
N THR A 170 5.17 -3.44 -8.39
CA THR A 170 6.27 -3.89 -7.56
C THR A 170 5.94 -3.76 -6.07
N ARG A 171 4.76 -3.23 -5.69
CA ARG A 171 4.32 -3.06 -4.29
C ARG A 171 3.78 -4.40 -3.81
N THR A 172 4.66 -5.22 -3.24
CA THR A 172 4.30 -6.56 -2.77
C THR A 172 3.61 -6.54 -1.40
N GLN A 173 3.83 -5.49 -0.59
CA GLN A 173 3.16 -5.31 0.68
C GLN A 173 1.86 -4.53 0.48
N THR A 174 0.76 -5.08 0.96
CA THR A 174 -0.57 -4.46 0.91
C THR A 174 -0.82 -3.62 2.17
N GLN A 175 0.05 -2.66 2.45
CA GLN A 175 -0.08 -1.74 3.59
C GLN A 175 0.44 -0.34 3.25
N THR A 176 0.04 0.65 4.04
CA THR A 176 0.53 2.04 4.01
C THR A 176 0.63 2.59 5.44
N ASN A 177 1.02 3.85 5.60
CA ASN A 177 1.29 4.50 6.88
C ASN A 177 0.80 5.96 6.90
N HIS A 178 1.03 6.70 7.98
CA HIS A 178 0.57 8.08 8.18
C HIS A 178 0.93 9.08 7.07
N SER A 179 1.90 8.77 6.20
CA SER A 179 2.25 9.61 5.05
C SER A 179 1.34 9.40 3.83
N PHE A 180 0.35 8.50 3.91
CA PHE A 180 -0.65 8.28 2.86
C PHE A 180 -1.28 9.59 2.41
N ASN A 181 -1.20 9.85 1.11
CA ASN A 181 -1.74 11.05 0.49
C ASN A 181 -2.19 10.80 -0.95
N TYR A 182 -2.86 11.78 -1.54
CA TYR A 182 -3.27 11.75 -2.93
C TYR A 182 -3.14 13.12 -3.62
N GLU A 183 -2.98 13.08 -4.93
CA GLU A 183 -3.08 14.25 -5.80
C GLU A 183 -3.76 13.88 -7.13
N PHE A 184 -4.06 14.87 -7.99
CA PHE A 184 -4.60 14.59 -9.32
C PHE A 184 -3.54 13.91 -10.19
N ALA A 185 -3.89 12.76 -10.76
CA ALA A 185 -2.95 11.99 -11.57
C ALA A 185 -2.63 12.72 -12.89
N THR A 186 -1.33 12.82 -13.20
CA THR A 186 -0.83 13.30 -14.49
C THR A 186 -0.66 12.16 -15.48
N THR A 187 -0.46 12.46 -16.76
CA THR A 187 -0.12 11.45 -17.76
C THR A 187 1.16 10.68 -17.41
N SER A 188 2.11 11.34 -16.73
CA SER A 188 3.39 10.72 -16.36
C SER A 188 3.23 9.65 -15.27
N ASP A 189 2.27 9.82 -14.37
CA ASP A 189 2.03 8.87 -13.27
C ASP A 189 1.56 7.50 -13.80
N PHE A 190 0.88 7.46 -14.93
CA PHE A 190 0.45 6.22 -15.56
C PHE A 190 1.60 5.30 -16.00
N THR A 191 2.83 5.81 -16.03
CA THR A 191 4.03 4.99 -16.25
C THR A 191 4.49 4.24 -14.99
N LYS A 192 3.99 4.63 -13.81
CA LYS A 192 4.33 4.06 -12.51
C LYS A 192 3.46 2.83 -12.19
N VAL A 193 2.28 2.69 -12.78
CA VAL A 193 1.30 1.64 -12.48
C VAL A 193 1.06 0.67 -13.63
N SER A 194 0.59 -0.54 -13.32
CA SER A 194 0.19 -1.52 -14.34
C SER A 194 -1.28 -1.36 -14.70
N ARG A 195 -1.55 -1.06 -15.98
CA ARG A 195 -2.92 -0.99 -16.53
C ARG A 195 -3.42 -2.32 -17.09
N LYS A 196 -2.67 -3.42 -16.91
CA LYS A 196 -3.06 -4.75 -17.41
C LYS A 196 -4.13 -5.43 -16.55
N VAL A 197 -4.17 -5.06 -15.27
CA VAL A 197 -5.09 -5.62 -14.28
C VAL A 197 -5.77 -4.45 -13.60
N GLU A 198 -7.10 -4.53 -13.53
CA GLU A 198 -7.95 -3.56 -12.86
C GLU A 198 -8.45 -4.18 -11.56
N TYR A 199 -8.42 -3.40 -10.49
CA TYR A 199 -8.93 -3.79 -9.20
C TYR A 199 -10.15 -2.95 -8.88
N ASN A 200 -11.13 -3.54 -8.20
CA ASN A 200 -12.20 -2.76 -7.59
C ASN A 200 -11.58 -1.84 -6.52
N LEU A 201 -11.87 -0.54 -6.62
CA LEU A 201 -11.29 0.48 -5.76
C LEU A 201 -11.56 0.21 -4.27
N GLN A 202 -12.81 -0.11 -3.93
CA GLN A 202 -13.21 -0.31 -2.55
C GLN A 202 -12.59 -1.57 -1.96
N ASP A 203 -12.59 -2.67 -2.70
CA ASP A 203 -11.94 -3.91 -2.28
C ASP A 203 -10.43 -3.71 -2.07
N TRP A 204 -9.76 -3.01 -3.00
CA TRP A 204 -8.34 -2.73 -2.88
C TRP A 204 -8.03 -1.82 -1.68
N LEU A 205 -8.76 -0.72 -1.49
CA LEU A 205 -8.59 0.17 -0.34
C LEU A 205 -8.82 -0.56 0.98
N TRP A 206 -9.85 -1.41 1.06
CA TRP A 206 -10.09 -2.22 2.24
C TRP A 206 -8.89 -3.12 2.55
N ASN A 207 -8.35 -3.82 1.55
CA ASN A 207 -7.18 -4.68 1.71
C ASN A 207 -5.92 -3.91 2.11
N LEU A 208 -5.71 -2.71 1.56
CA LEU A 208 -4.59 -1.84 1.91
C LEU A 208 -4.68 -1.39 3.38
N PHE A 209 -5.85 -0.90 3.79
CA PHE A 209 -6.02 -0.34 5.13
C PHE A 209 -6.22 -1.41 6.21
N TRP A 210 -6.71 -2.61 5.87
CA TRP A 210 -6.80 -3.73 6.81
C TRP A 210 -5.44 -4.07 7.44
N HIS A 211 -4.36 -3.98 6.67
CA HIS A 211 -2.99 -4.21 7.16
C HIS A 211 -2.28 -2.95 7.69
N SER A 212 -2.93 -1.79 7.65
CA SER A 212 -2.32 -0.49 8.01
C SER A 212 -2.80 -0.06 9.41
N LEU A 213 -2.15 -0.60 10.46
CA LEU A 213 -2.60 -0.45 11.86
C LEU A 213 -2.60 1.00 12.36
N GLU A 214 -1.80 1.87 11.74
CA GLU A 214 -1.70 3.29 12.06
C GLU A 214 -3.04 4.06 11.89
N PHE A 215 -3.97 3.51 11.11
CA PHE A 215 -5.27 4.11 10.83
C PHE A 215 -6.40 3.60 11.72
N GLN A 216 -6.12 2.73 12.70
CA GLN A 216 -7.13 2.16 13.58
C GLN A 216 -8.00 3.23 14.26
N ARG A 217 -7.45 4.41 14.54
CA ARG A 217 -8.15 5.56 15.14
C ARG A 217 -9.30 6.12 14.30
N LEU A 218 -9.40 5.76 13.02
CA LEU A 218 -10.54 6.11 12.18
C LEU A 218 -11.81 5.39 12.62
N ALA A 219 -11.66 4.25 13.32
CA ALA A 219 -12.78 3.53 13.88
C ALA A 219 -13.44 4.34 15.00
N PRO A 220 -14.77 4.22 15.15
CA PRO A 220 -15.48 4.85 16.24
C PRO A 220 -15.13 4.22 17.60
N ASN A 221 -15.62 4.84 18.66
CA ASN A 221 -15.50 4.30 20.02
C ASN A 221 -16.14 2.90 20.11
N GLU A 222 -15.64 2.07 21.02
CA GLU A 222 -16.11 0.69 21.19
C GLU A 222 -17.60 0.56 21.56
N SER A 223 -18.19 1.63 22.09
CA SER A 223 -19.61 1.72 22.44
C SER A 223 -20.52 2.05 21.26
N GLU A 224 -19.96 2.46 20.11
CA GLU A 224 -20.72 2.83 18.92
C GLU A 224 -21.18 1.59 18.14
N TYR A 225 -22.25 1.76 17.37
CA TYR A 225 -22.77 0.73 16.48
C TYR A 225 -22.39 1.04 15.04
N TYR A 226 -21.96 0.02 14.32
CA TYR A 226 -21.59 0.16 12.91
C TYR A 226 -22.31 -0.90 12.08
N LYS A 227 -22.69 -0.53 10.86
CA LYS A 227 -23.26 -1.46 9.88
C LYS A 227 -22.51 -1.35 8.56
N ILE A 228 -21.98 -2.47 8.08
CA ILE A 228 -21.38 -2.56 6.73
C ILE A 228 -22.49 -2.76 5.69
N GLU A 229 -22.23 -2.39 4.44
CA GLU A 229 -23.16 -2.55 3.32
C GLU A 229 -22.90 -3.84 2.53
N TYR A 230 -21.62 -4.21 2.40
CA TYR A 230 -21.18 -5.41 1.68
C TYR A 230 -20.04 -6.10 2.43
N TRP A 231 -19.80 -7.37 2.09
CA TRP A 231 -18.75 -8.16 2.71
C TRP A 231 -17.41 -7.86 2.03
N PRO A 232 -16.42 -7.33 2.74
CA PRO A 232 -15.08 -7.14 2.19
C PRO A 232 -14.49 -8.44 1.64
N GLN A 233 -13.71 -8.33 0.57
CA GLN A 233 -13.06 -9.46 -0.09
C GLN A 233 -11.55 -9.49 0.27
N PRO A 234 -11.13 -10.21 1.33
CA PRO A 234 -9.73 -10.26 1.70
C PRO A 234 -8.90 -11.03 0.67
N ALA A 235 -7.81 -10.43 0.22
CA ALA A 235 -6.89 -11.01 -0.76
C ALA A 235 -6.10 -12.19 -0.16
N GLN A 236 -5.70 -12.10 1.10
CA GLN A 236 -4.95 -13.15 1.79
C GLN A 236 -5.89 -14.22 2.38
N SER A 237 -5.56 -15.49 2.19
CA SER A 237 -6.38 -16.61 2.68
C SER A 237 -6.40 -16.70 4.21
N SER A 238 -5.35 -16.24 4.88
CA SER A 238 -5.23 -16.16 6.34
C SER A 238 -6.31 -15.27 6.97
N ASP A 239 -6.70 -14.20 6.28
CA ASP A 239 -7.63 -13.20 6.81
C ASP A 239 -9.09 -13.59 6.61
N ARG A 240 -9.38 -14.51 5.67
CA ARG A 240 -10.74 -14.88 5.28
C ARG A 240 -11.62 -15.23 6.47
N LYS A 241 -11.12 -16.05 7.39
CA LYS A 241 -11.91 -16.53 8.52
C LYS A 241 -12.34 -15.39 9.44
N ILE A 242 -11.40 -14.52 9.83
CA ILE A 242 -11.69 -13.42 10.74
C ILE A 242 -12.57 -12.36 10.07
N THR A 243 -12.27 -12.01 8.82
CA THR A 243 -13.05 -11.05 8.02
C THR A 243 -14.48 -11.51 7.80
N LEU A 244 -14.71 -12.80 7.51
CA LEU A 244 -16.07 -13.34 7.35
C LEU A 244 -16.85 -13.33 8.67
N HIS A 245 -16.22 -13.66 9.79
CA HIS A 245 -16.87 -13.59 11.10
C HIS A 245 -17.28 -12.16 11.47
N LEU A 246 -16.38 -11.19 11.27
CA LEU A 246 -16.67 -9.78 11.51
C LEU A 246 -17.77 -9.27 10.57
N SER A 247 -17.69 -9.61 9.28
CA SER A 247 -18.69 -9.23 8.28
C SER A 247 -20.08 -9.78 8.61
N ALA A 248 -20.17 -11.04 9.04
CA ALA A 248 -21.42 -11.65 9.47
C ALA A 248 -22.08 -10.93 10.65
N CYS A 249 -21.28 -10.32 11.53
CA CYS A 249 -21.80 -9.53 12.65
C CYS A 249 -22.24 -8.14 12.17
N PHE A 250 -21.35 -7.41 11.51
CA PHE A 250 -21.59 -6.01 11.16
C PHE A 250 -22.58 -5.82 10.01
N ILE A 251 -22.85 -6.83 9.16
CA ILE A 251 -23.88 -6.71 8.11
C ILE A 251 -25.29 -6.54 8.72
N GLN A 252 -25.49 -6.99 9.96
CA GLN A 252 -26.75 -6.80 10.71
C GLN A 252 -26.78 -5.47 11.48
N GLY A 253 -25.67 -4.74 11.53
CA GLY A 253 -25.46 -3.61 12.43
C GLY A 253 -25.20 -4.10 13.86
N ALA A 254 -24.03 -3.79 14.44
CA ALA A 254 -23.62 -4.30 15.74
C ALA A 254 -22.73 -3.30 16.51
N GLN A 255 -22.74 -3.39 17.85
CA GLN A 255 -21.82 -2.64 18.70
C GLN A 255 -20.41 -3.27 18.64
N LEU A 256 -19.37 -2.45 18.54
CA LEU A 256 -17.99 -2.94 18.39
C LEU A 256 -17.55 -3.82 19.57
N SER A 257 -17.79 -3.38 20.81
CA SER A 257 -17.44 -4.12 22.04
C SER A 257 -18.16 -5.47 22.18
N GLN A 258 -19.42 -5.55 21.74
CA GLN A 258 -20.20 -6.79 21.74
C GLN A 258 -19.60 -7.83 20.78
N VAL A 259 -19.25 -7.39 19.56
CA VAL A 259 -18.61 -8.26 18.56
C VAL A 259 -17.25 -8.75 19.06
N ALA A 260 -16.44 -7.87 19.66
CA ALA A 260 -15.14 -8.24 20.23
C ALA A 260 -15.29 -9.34 21.30
N THR A 261 -16.23 -9.18 22.23
CA THR A 261 -16.52 -10.14 23.30
C THR A 261 -16.98 -11.48 22.72
N GLN A 262 -17.94 -11.46 21.79
CA GLN A 262 -18.56 -12.67 21.25
C GLN A 262 -17.61 -13.49 20.38
N LEU A 263 -16.79 -12.82 19.56
CA LEU A 263 -15.78 -13.48 18.73
C LEU A 263 -14.48 -13.78 19.49
N LYS A 264 -14.36 -13.36 20.75
CA LYS A 264 -13.14 -13.46 21.56
C LYS A 264 -11.93 -12.83 20.86
N LEU A 265 -12.15 -11.65 20.29
CA LEU A 265 -11.14 -10.87 19.58
C LEU A 265 -10.74 -9.65 20.42
N PRO A 266 -9.48 -9.17 20.33
CA PRO A 266 -9.11 -7.87 20.84
C PRO A 266 -9.97 -6.78 20.19
N ILE A 267 -10.40 -5.77 20.98
CA ILE A 267 -11.18 -4.65 20.45
C ILE A 267 -10.43 -3.92 19.33
N GLN A 268 -9.10 -3.89 19.40
CA GLN A 268 -8.24 -3.30 18.39
C GLN A 268 -8.41 -3.97 17.02
N THR A 269 -8.59 -5.29 16.98
CA THR A 269 -8.83 -6.03 15.73
C THR A 269 -10.19 -5.68 15.12
N VAL A 270 -11.21 -5.51 15.96
CA VAL A 270 -12.54 -5.06 15.52
C VAL A 270 -12.48 -3.62 15.01
N GLN A 271 -11.80 -2.73 15.72
CA GLN A 271 -11.60 -1.35 15.29
C GLN A 271 -10.82 -1.29 13.97
N GLN A 272 -9.76 -2.09 13.80
CA GLN A 272 -9.01 -2.15 12.55
C GLN A 272 -9.90 -2.55 11.37
N PHE A 273 -10.82 -3.49 11.58
CA PHE A 273 -11.77 -3.91 10.55
C PHE A 273 -12.71 -2.77 10.17
N ILE A 274 -13.24 -2.06 11.17
CA ILE A 274 -14.13 -0.92 10.95
C ILE A 274 -13.38 0.27 10.31
N ALA A 275 -12.13 0.53 10.70
CA ALA A 275 -11.30 1.56 10.08
C ALA A 275 -11.11 1.28 8.57
N ALA A 276 -10.79 0.04 8.20
CA ALA A 276 -10.69 -0.37 6.80
C ALA A 276 -12.02 -0.20 6.04
N CYS A 277 -13.16 -0.55 6.68
CA CYS A 277 -14.48 -0.31 6.11
C CYS A 277 -14.79 1.18 5.91
N ILE A 278 -14.42 2.05 6.85
CA ILE A 278 -14.61 3.49 6.72
C ILE A 278 -13.80 4.04 5.53
N VAL A 279 -12.54 3.62 5.39
CA VAL A 279 -11.67 4.06 4.30
C VAL A 279 -12.15 3.58 2.94
N SER A 280 -12.70 2.36 2.86
CA SER A 280 -13.28 1.83 1.63
C SER A 280 -14.71 2.30 1.35
N ASN A 281 -15.25 3.24 2.15
CA ASN A 281 -16.65 3.69 2.10
C ASN A 281 -17.65 2.52 2.14
N ASN A 282 -17.45 1.58 3.07
CA ASN A 282 -18.30 0.43 3.32
C ASN A 282 -19.12 0.62 4.61
N GLY A 283 -20.29 1.22 4.47
CA GLY A 283 -21.25 1.39 5.56
C GLY A 283 -20.98 2.57 6.48
N GLY A 284 -21.55 2.54 7.69
CA GLY A 284 -21.51 3.69 8.59
C GLY A 284 -21.99 3.41 10.02
N ILE A 285 -21.86 4.45 10.85
CA ILE A 285 -22.37 4.46 12.23
C ILE A 285 -23.90 4.49 12.18
N ILE A 286 -24.52 3.64 12.98
CA ILE A 286 -25.97 3.55 13.14
C ILE A 286 -26.34 3.71 14.61
N THR A 287 -27.62 3.92 14.89
CA THR A 287 -28.15 3.91 16.26
C THR A 287 -28.33 2.48 16.78
N ALA A 288 -28.38 2.31 18.11
CA ALA A 288 -28.67 1.02 18.72
C ALA A 288 -30.04 0.44 18.29
N SER A 289 -31.02 1.28 17.99
CA SER A 289 -32.34 0.86 17.49
C SER A 289 -32.30 0.24 16.09
N GLU A 290 -31.34 0.61 15.26
CA GLU A 290 -31.18 0.10 13.89
C GLU A 290 -30.33 -1.18 13.83
N SER A 291 -29.73 -1.58 14.96
CA SER A 291 -28.86 -2.74 15.09
C SER A 291 -29.68 -4.01 15.28
N HIS A 292 -29.77 -4.86 14.25
CA HIS A 292 -30.47 -6.15 14.36
C HIS A 292 -29.59 -7.27 14.91
N TYR A 293 -28.32 -6.99 15.20
CA TYR A 293 -27.44 -7.96 15.84
C TYR A 293 -27.90 -8.26 17.27
N LEU A 294 -28.18 -9.54 17.53
CA LEU A 294 -28.67 -10.05 18.82
C LEU A 294 -29.98 -9.42 19.32
N GLN A 295 -30.75 -8.75 18.46
CA GLN A 295 -32.16 -8.43 18.72
C GLN A 295 -32.96 -9.74 18.67
N THR A 296 -32.84 -10.53 19.72
CA THR A 296 -33.83 -11.55 20.06
C THR A 296 -34.90 -10.83 20.87
N GLU A 297 -36.13 -10.98 20.37
CA GLU A 297 -37.38 -10.51 20.95
C GLU A 297 -37.41 -10.61 22.47
N THR A 298 -38.18 -9.69 23.05
CA THR A 298 -38.50 -9.47 24.47
C THR A 298 -39.12 -10.67 25.21
N ALA A 299 -38.72 -11.91 24.93
CA ALA A 299 -39.19 -13.10 25.62
C ALA A 299 -38.00 -13.97 26.05
N GLU A 300 -37.90 -14.12 27.37
CA GLU A 300 -37.08 -15.06 28.13
C GLU A 300 -36.62 -16.31 27.34
N GLN A 301 -35.31 -16.58 27.23
CA GLN A 301 -34.66 -17.89 27.43
C GLN A 301 -33.10 -17.78 27.34
N PRO A 302 -32.31 -18.23 28.34
CA PRO A 302 -30.87 -17.95 28.40
C PRO A 302 -29.90 -18.92 27.68
N ALA A 303 -30.34 -19.82 26.77
CA ALA A 303 -29.45 -20.88 26.26
C ALA A 303 -29.26 -20.96 24.72
N GLU A 304 -30.04 -20.23 23.91
CA GLU A 304 -30.06 -20.44 22.44
C GLU A 304 -29.13 -19.53 21.62
N GLN A 305 -28.52 -18.50 22.21
CA GLN A 305 -27.76 -17.48 21.48
C GLN A 305 -26.48 -18.02 20.82
N GLN A 306 -25.79 -18.99 21.45
CA GLN A 306 -24.67 -19.70 20.81
C GLN A 306 -25.13 -20.57 19.62
N GLY A 307 -26.37 -21.06 19.66
CA GLY A 307 -26.94 -21.90 18.61
C GLY A 307 -27.23 -21.14 17.32
N PHE A 308 -27.67 -19.88 17.39
CA PHE A 308 -28.01 -19.10 16.20
C PHE A 308 -26.79 -18.75 15.36
N LEU A 309 -25.73 -18.21 15.98
CA LEU A 309 -24.47 -17.93 15.27
C LEU A 309 -23.80 -19.21 14.77
N ASN A 310 -23.79 -20.29 15.55
CA ASN A 310 -23.25 -21.56 15.07
C ASN A 310 -24.04 -22.13 13.88
N LYS A 311 -25.37 -21.94 13.85
CA LYS A 311 -26.21 -22.29 12.69
C LYS A 311 -25.95 -21.35 11.50
N PHE A 312 -25.75 -20.05 11.74
CA PHE A 312 -25.46 -19.06 10.69
C PHE A 312 -24.07 -19.29 10.08
N PHE A 313 -23.02 -19.42 10.90
CA PHE A 313 -21.67 -19.78 10.48
C PHE A 313 -21.60 -21.18 9.87
N GLY A 314 -22.41 -22.14 10.36
CA GLY A 314 -22.55 -23.44 9.74
C GLY A 314 -23.11 -23.37 8.30
N LYS A 315 -24.07 -22.46 8.05
CA LYS A 315 -24.60 -22.20 6.70
C LYS A 315 -23.56 -21.50 5.81
N ILE A 316 -22.80 -20.54 6.35
CA ILE A 316 -21.70 -19.87 5.64
C ILE A 316 -20.62 -20.89 5.25
N ARG A 317 -20.20 -21.74 6.19
CA ARG A 317 -19.20 -22.80 5.96
C ARG A 317 -19.60 -23.72 4.82
N ARG A 318 -20.87 -24.11 4.75
CA ARG A 318 -21.42 -24.92 3.64
C ARG A 318 -21.47 -24.18 2.30
N ARG A 319 -21.74 -22.86 2.29
CA ARG A 319 -21.82 -22.07 1.06
C ARG A 319 -20.46 -21.68 0.47
N PHE A 320 -19.44 -21.52 1.32
CA PHE A 320 -18.13 -21.00 0.92
C PHE A 320 -16.98 -22.02 1.04
N GLY A 321 -17.26 -23.28 1.41
CA GLY A 321 -16.29 -24.38 1.37
C GLY A 321 -15.14 -24.27 2.39
N LEU A 322 -15.44 -23.80 3.60
CA LEU A 322 -14.47 -23.62 4.71
C LEU A 322 -14.42 -24.83 5.67
#